data_AF-A0A975BQZ2-F1
#
_entry.id   AF-A0A975BQZ2-F1
#
_cell.length_a   1.000
_cell.length_b   1.000
_cell.length_c   1.000
_cell.angle_alpha   90.00
_cell.angle_beta   90.00
_cell.angle_gamma   90.00
#
_symmetry.space_group_name_H-M   'P 1'
#
loop_
_entity.id
_entity.type
_entity.pdbx_description
1 polymer ?
#
loop_
_entity_poly.entity_id
_entity_poly.type
_entity_poly.pdbx_seq_one_letter_code
_entity_poly.pdbx_strand_id
1 'polypeptide(L)'
;MFPSGRFPGKLEEHCGISVPHSAARDMTEKHAKEIKDNERLRSVIPADSVVEYVIAETDGTMIPIADIRDEVTGGDMADRRRTRKGRWKEARLTLTRPEGSVNPFFGCTPGSPDEAGGHLLNCAIRSGPGQNTKVHCVGDGAPWVAGQADQVFGEQSGFLIDFYHLCDYLSSALKICAPDDYANFSDRQKQLMKENQVSVVPEELRPHIEPDSVPDEKAPVRCCHRYVRNRPGQSDYKGASENGLPTGPGEIESAHRYIIQKRLKIAGVWWKEDNAQNIISLRVLRANGDWEDYWKNKKAA
;
A
#
# COMPACT_ATOMS: atom_id res chain seq x y z
N MET A 1 19.13 4.80 2.56
CA MET A 1 20.06 3.67 2.34
C MET A 1 20.59 3.76 0.92
N PHE A 2 21.90 3.81 0.75
CA PHE A 2 22.54 3.94 -0.58
C PHE A 2 22.35 2.65 -1.40
N PRO A 3 22.40 2.71 -2.74
CA PRO A 3 22.70 1.52 -3.53
C PRO A 3 24.00 0.91 -2.99
N SER A 4 24.06 -0.40 -2.80
CA SER A 4 25.23 -1.12 -2.23
C SER A 4 26.56 -0.78 -2.91
N GLY A 5 26.52 -0.31 -4.17
CA GLY A 5 27.65 0.19 -4.94
C GLY A 5 28.24 1.55 -4.54
N ARG A 6 27.60 2.33 -3.66
CA ARG A 6 28.11 3.66 -3.25
C ARG A 6 28.51 3.76 -1.77
N PHE A 7 28.20 2.75 -0.96
CA PHE A 7 28.47 2.76 0.48
C PHE A 7 29.97 2.67 0.82
N PRO A 8 30.76 1.75 0.22
CA PRO A 8 32.20 1.67 0.47
C PRO A 8 32.97 2.98 0.22
N GLY A 9 32.73 3.61 -0.93
CA GLY A 9 33.42 4.88 -1.26
C GLY A 9 33.11 6.00 -0.27
N LYS A 10 31.88 6.07 0.27
CA LYS A 10 31.52 7.05 1.29
C LYS A 10 32.11 6.74 2.67
N LEU A 11 32.26 5.47 3.01
CA LEU A 11 32.86 5.06 4.28
C LEU A 11 34.37 5.35 4.29
N GLU A 12 35.01 5.15 3.14
CA GLU A 12 36.41 5.52 2.91
C GLU A 12 36.58 7.05 2.93
N GLU A 13 35.72 7.78 2.22
CA GLU A 13 35.73 9.26 2.17
C GLU A 13 35.56 9.91 3.55
N HIS A 14 34.62 9.43 4.37
CA HIS A 14 34.28 10.08 5.64
C HIS A 14 34.98 9.49 6.87
N CYS A 15 35.32 8.19 6.84
CA CYS A 15 35.86 7.49 8.00
C CYS A 15 37.26 6.89 7.76
N GLY A 16 37.79 6.92 6.53
CA GLY A 16 39.06 6.26 6.18
C GLY A 16 39.00 4.73 6.23
N ILE A 17 37.80 4.14 6.30
CA ILE A 17 37.60 2.70 6.44
C ILE A 17 37.17 2.12 5.09
N SER A 18 37.99 1.24 4.53
CA SER A 18 37.65 0.50 3.31
C SER A 18 36.87 -0.77 3.66
N VAL A 19 35.70 -0.95 3.03
CA VAL A 19 34.85 -2.14 3.22
C VAL A 19 34.50 -2.73 1.85
N PRO A 20 34.75 -4.03 1.60
CA PRO A 20 34.35 -4.66 0.35
C PRO A 20 32.83 -4.56 0.11
N HIS A 21 32.41 -4.34 -1.14
CA HIS A 21 30.99 -4.32 -1.50
C HIS A 21 30.25 -5.61 -1.09
N SER A 22 30.92 -6.76 -1.18
CA SER A 22 30.41 -8.05 -0.73
C SER A 22 30.13 -8.05 0.77
N ALA A 23 31.11 -7.64 1.59
CA ALA A 23 30.94 -7.58 3.04
C ALA A 23 29.78 -6.66 3.47
N ALA A 24 29.68 -5.46 2.86
CA ALA A 24 28.57 -4.54 3.14
C ALA A 24 27.21 -5.12 2.75
N ARG A 25 27.17 -5.85 1.63
CA ARG A 25 25.96 -6.54 1.15
C ARG A 25 25.58 -7.68 2.10
N ASP A 26 26.51 -8.57 2.41
CA ASP A 26 26.26 -9.77 3.21
C ASP A 26 25.81 -9.40 4.62
N MET A 27 26.41 -8.36 5.22
CA MET A 27 25.98 -7.82 6.51
C MET A 27 24.56 -7.25 6.44
N THR A 28 24.25 -6.51 5.37
CA THR A 28 22.90 -5.96 5.16
C THR A 28 21.87 -7.07 4.99
N GLU A 29 22.16 -8.07 4.15
CA GLU A 29 21.25 -9.20 3.89
C GLU A 29 21.05 -10.04 5.16
N LYS A 30 22.11 -10.29 5.94
CA LYS A 30 22.04 -10.98 7.23
C LYS A 30 21.08 -10.27 8.19
N HIS A 31 21.30 -8.98 8.47
CA HIS A 31 20.44 -8.25 9.40
C HIS A 31 19.01 -8.08 8.86
N ALA A 32 18.84 -7.88 7.55
CA ALA A 32 17.53 -7.81 6.93
C ALA A 32 16.74 -9.12 7.11
N LYS A 33 17.40 -10.27 6.94
CA LYS A 33 16.83 -11.58 7.21
C LYS A 33 16.48 -11.77 8.68
N GLU A 34 17.38 -11.42 9.60
CA GLU A 34 17.11 -11.51 11.03
C GLU A 34 15.93 -10.65 11.47
N ILE A 35 15.80 -9.44 10.92
CA ILE A 35 14.65 -8.56 11.19
C ILE A 35 13.35 -9.24 10.75
N LYS A 36 13.32 -9.78 9.52
CA LYS A 36 12.16 -10.50 9.00
C LYS A 36 11.83 -11.74 9.84
N ASP A 37 12.82 -12.57 10.16
CA ASP A 37 12.59 -13.82 10.89
C ASP A 37 12.14 -13.59 12.34
N ASN A 38 12.47 -12.43 12.93
CA ASN A 38 12.05 -12.05 14.28
C ASN A 38 10.80 -11.15 14.31
N GLU A 39 10.15 -10.90 13.17
CA GLU A 39 8.93 -10.12 13.13
C GLU A 39 7.81 -10.85 13.87
N ARG A 40 7.25 -10.18 14.88
CA ARG A 40 6.12 -10.68 15.68
C ARG A 40 4.97 -9.70 15.56
N LEU A 41 3.97 -10.09 14.78
CA LEU A 41 2.76 -9.31 14.58
C LEU A 41 1.86 -9.46 15.81
N ARG A 42 1.40 -8.34 16.34
CA ARG A 42 0.34 -8.31 17.35
C ARG A 42 -0.99 -8.65 16.69
N SER A 43 -1.82 -9.43 17.38
CA SER A 43 -3.09 -9.94 16.86
C SER A 43 -4.30 -9.63 17.73
N VAL A 44 -4.11 -8.93 18.86
CA VAL A 44 -5.18 -8.63 19.81
C VAL A 44 -5.23 -7.12 20.06
N ILE A 45 -6.38 -6.52 19.78
CA ILE A 45 -6.67 -5.12 20.08
C ILE A 45 -6.88 -4.99 21.60
N PRO A 46 -6.17 -4.09 22.30
CA PRO A 46 -6.38 -3.82 23.72
C PRO A 46 -7.81 -3.41 24.05
N ALA A 47 -8.24 -3.61 25.30
CA ALA A 47 -9.58 -3.21 25.74
C ALA A 47 -9.71 -1.69 25.84
N ASP A 48 -8.75 -1.05 26.51
CA ASP A 48 -8.72 0.39 26.73
C ASP A 48 -8.23 1.12 25.48
N SER A 49 -8.91 2.23 25.15
CA SER A 49 -8.51 3.12 24.08
C SER A 49 -8.15 4.48 24.61
N VAL A 50 -7.17 5.12 23.96
CA VAL A 50 -6.86 6.54 24.13
C VAL A 50 -7.13 7.34 22.85
N VAL A 51 -7.68 6.72 21.80
CA VAL A 51 -7.87 7.33 20.48
C VAL A 51 -9.27 7.06 19.93
N GLU A 52 -9.94 8.11 19.48
CA GLU A 52 -11.28 8.00 18.89
C GLU A 52 -11.21 7.35 17.50
N TYR A 53 -10.27 7.80 16.68
CA TYR A 53 -10.06 7.33 15.31
C TYR A 53 -8.63 6.82 15.08
N VAL A 54 -8.52 5.69 14.39
CA VAL A 54 -7.30 5.26 13.69
C VAL A 54 -7.56 5.35 12.20
N ILE A 55 -6.68 6.04 11.49
CA ILE A 55 -6.67 6.09 10.04
C ILE A 55 -5.85 4.91 9.54
N ALA A 56 -6.38 4.19 8.55
CA ALA A 56 -5.80 2.99 7.98
C ALA A 56 -5.79 3.07 6.46
N GLU A 57 -4.66 2.76 5.85
CA GLU A 57 -4.50 2.72 4.39
C GLU A 57 -3.78 1.43 4.00
N THR A 58 -4.17 0.85 2.87
CA THR A 58 -3.51 -0.35 2.32
C THR A 58 -3.50 -0.23 0.80
N ASP A 59 -2.32 -0.46 0.20
CA ASP A 59 -2.11 -0.36 -1.24
C ASP A 59 -1.11 -1.41 -1.73
N GLY A 60 -1.27 -1.83 -2.98
CA GLY A 60 -0.48 -2.84 -3.65
C GLY A 60 0.44 -2.22 -4.72
N THR A 61 1.66 -2.73 -4.84
CA THR A 61 2.55 -2.30 -5.92
C THR A 61 3.40 -3.41 -6.49
N MET A 62 3.53 -3.46 -7.83
CA MET A 62 4.30 -4.49 -8.50
C MET A 62 5.82 -4.28 -8.33
N ILE A 63 6.53 -5.29 -7.82
CA ILE A 63 7.99 -5.35 -7.69
C ILE A 63 8.59 -6.42 -8.63
N PRO A 64 9.79 -6.18 -9.18
CA PRO A 64 10.45 -7.12 -10.10
C PRO A 64 11.14 -8.27 -9.34
N ILE A 65 10.65 -9.49 -9.53
CA ILE A 65 11.19 -10.73 -8.95
C ILE A 65 11.82 -11.60 -10.04
N ALA A 66 12.96 -12.20 -9.72
CA ALA A 66 13.65 -13.15 -10.56
C ALA A 66 13.62 -14.53 -9.90
N ASP A 67 12.92 -15.46 -10.55
CA ASP A 67 12.99 -16.87 -10.19
C ASP A 67 14.26 -17.46 -10.80
N ILE A 68 15.03 -18.17 -9.98
CA ILE A 68 16.21 -18.92 -10.41
C ILE A 68 15.80 -20.39 -10.43
N ARG A 69 15.89 -21.04 -11.59
CA ARG A 69 15.71 -22.49 -11.67
C ARG A 69 16.99 -23.18 -11.21
N ASP A 70 16.87 -24.15 -10.31
CA ASP A 70 18.01 -24.89 -9.76
C ASP A 70 18.51 -26.05 -10.64
N GLU A 71 17.86 -26.35 -11.77
CA GLU A 71 18.26 -27.51 -12.60
C GLU A 71 18.71 -27.12 -14.01
N VAL A 72 19.99 -27.39 -14.27
CA VAL A 72 20.46 -27.87 -15.58
C VAL A 72 20.92 -29.31 -15.35
N THR A 73 20.02 -30.28 -15.48
CA THR A 73 20.41 -31.68 -15.68
C THR A 73 20.99 -31.80 -17.09
N GLY A 74 22.31 -31.66 -17.21
CA GLY A 74 23.02 -31.81 -18.48
C GLY A 74 24.37 -31.13 -18.40
N GLY A 75 25.43 -31.93 -18.40
CA GLY A 75 26.81 -31.46 -18.28
C GLY A 75 27.21 -30.56 -19.43
N ASP A 76 27.09 -29.26 -19.20
CA ASP A 76 27.91 -28.20 -19.78
C ASP A 76 27.67 -26.96 -18.91
N MET A 77 28.68 -26.11 -18.73
CA MET A 77 28.58 -24.84 -17.98
C MET A 77 27.59 -23.89 -18.69
N ALA A 78 26.30 -24.16 -18.56
CA ALA A 78 25.24 -23.35 -19.15
C ALA A 78 25.22 -21.99 -18.46
N ASP A 79 25.24 -20.92 -19.27
CA ASP A 79 25.19 -19.54 -18.79
C ASP A 79 24.01 -19.35 -17.83
N ARG A 80 24.31 -19.11 -16.54
CA ARG A 80 23.32 -18.88 -15.47
C ARG A 80 22.36 -17.71 -15.77
N ARG A 81 22.66 -16.86 -16.77
CA ARG A 81 21.72 -15.84 -17.28
C ARG A 81 20.53 -16.45 -18.01
N ARG A 82 20.65 -17.64 -18.60
CA ARG A 82 19.58 -18.35 -19.31
C ARG A 82 18.58 -19.07 -18.39
N THR A 83 18.87 -19.20 -17.08
CA THR A 83 18.00 -19.87 -16.10
C THR A 83 17.15 -18.91 -15.25
N ARG A 84 17.26 -17.60 -15.50
CA ARG A 84 16.52 -16.55 -14.78
C ARG A 84 15.22 -16.20 -15.49
N LYS A 85 14.07 -16.42 -14.84
CA LYS A 85 12.77 -15.94 -15.33
C LYS A 85 12.32 -14.74 -14.49
N GLY A 86 12.15 -13.60 -15.14
CA GLY A 86 11.58 -12.42 -14.50
C GLY A 86 10.06 -12.53 -14.40
N ARG A 87 9.49 -12.12 -13.28
CA ARG A 87 8.06 -11.90 -13.08
C ARG A 87 7.80 -10.70 -12.19
N TRP A 88 6.61 -10.15 -12.28
CA TRP A 88 6.14 -9.12 -11.38
C TRP A 88 5.40 -9.79 -10.22
N LYS A 89 5.71 -9.39 -8.98
CA LYS A 89 4.98 -9.80 -7.78
C LYS A 89 4.45 -8.56 -7.09
N GLU A 90 3.24 -8.60 -6.60
CA GLU A 90 2.68 -7.50 -5.83
C GLU A 90 3.26 -7.48 -4.41
N ALA A 91 3.73 -6.32 -3.97
CA ALA A 91 4.06 -6.02 -2.58
C ALA A 91 2.97 -5.11 -2.01
N ARG A 92 2.37 -5.55 -0.91
CA ARG A 92 1.28 -4.88 -0.21
C ARG A 92 1.85 -4.08 0.94
N LEU A 93 1.64 -2.77 0.93
CA LEU A 93 1.99 -1.87 2.02
C LEU A 93 0.73 -1.59 2.83
N THR A 94 0.89 -1.46 4.13
CA THR A 94 -0.15 -1.07 5.07
C THR A 94 0.40 0.07 5.92
N LEU A 95 -0.45 1.01 6.25
CA LEU A 95 -0.15 2.15 7.12
C LEU A 95 -1.32 2.34 8.09
N THR A 96 -1.00 2.64 9.35
CA THR A 96 -1.98 3.17 10.29
C THR A 96 -1.41 4.30 11.13
N ARG A 97 -2.25 5.23 11.53
CA ARG A 97 -1.92 6.26 12.53
C ARG A 97 -3.15 6.69 13.30
N PRO A 98 -3.01 7.15 14.55
CA PRO A 98 -4.13 7.81 15.20
C PRO A 98 -4.42 9.15 14.51
N GLU A 99 -5.69 9.55 14.54
CA GLU A 99 -6.10 10.90 14.14
C GLU A 99 -5.31 11.94 14.96
N GLY A 100 -4.97 13.09 14.35
CA GLY A 100 -4.11 14.11 14.95
C GLY A 100 -2.60 13.80 15.00
N SER A 101 -2.17 12.56 14.75
CA SER A 101 -0.75 12.21 14.63
C SER A 101 -0.26 12.29 13.19
N VAL A 102 1.01 12.67 13.01
CA VAL A 102 1.75 12.64 11.73
C VAL A 102 2.73 11.45 11.65
N ASN A 103 2.76 10.60 12.68
CA ASN A 103 3.67 9.46 12.76
C ASN A 103 2.92 8.14 12.55
N PRO A 104 2.93 7.62 11.31
CA PRO A 104 2.34 6.32 11.01
C PRO A 104 3.24 5.14 11.37
N PHE A 105 2.57 4.00 11.57
CA PHE A 105 3.19 2.68 11.59
C PHE A 105 2.94 1.96 10.27
N PHE A 106 3.97 1.26 9.80
CA PHE A 106 3.99 0.55 8.53
C PHE A 106 4.16 -0.95 8.72
N GLY A 107 3.54 -1.69 7.82
CA GLY A 107 3.78 -3.11 7.61
C GLY A 107 3.74 -3.41 6.12
N CYS A 108 4.54 -4.36 5.64
CA CYS A 108 4.61 -4.63 4.22
C CYS A 108 5.00 -6.07 3.92
N THR A 109 4.29 -6.68 2.98
CA THR A 109 4.52 -8.07 2.56
C THR A 109 4.28 -8.25 1.05
N PRO A 110 5.20 -8.90 0.30
CA PRO A 110 4.90 -9.56 -0.97
C PRO A 110 3.97 -10.78 -0.85
N GLY A 111 3.61 -11.18 0.36
CA GLY A 111 2.70 -12.29 0.66
C GLY A 111 1.25 -12.06 0.25
N SER A 112 0.35 -12.89 0.76
CA SER A 112 -1.09 -12.86 0.45
C SER A 112 -1.78 -11.60 0.98
N PRO A 113 -3.02 -11.32 0.53
CA PRO A 113 -3.87 -10.32 1.17
C PRO A 113 -4.05 -10.55 2.68
N ASP A 114 -4.19 -11.79 3.15
CA ASP A 114 -4.34 -12.10 4.58
C ASP A 114 -3.08 -11.75 5.38
N GLU A 115 -1.89 -11.99 4.82
CA GLU A 115 -0.64 -11.56 5.45
C GLU A 115 -0.59 -10.03 5.55
N ALA A 116 -1.09 -9.32 4.53
CA ALA A 116 -1.23 -7.86 4.60
C ALA A 116 -2.24 -7.43 5.67
N GLY A 117 -3.36 -8.14 5.85
CA GLY A 117 -4.29 -7.91 6.97
C GLY A 117 -3.64 -8.08 8.34
N GLY A 118 -2.78 -9.09 8.52
CA GLY A 118 -1.99 -9.25 9.74
C GLY A 118 -1.06 -8.07 10.01
N HIS A 119 -0.41 -7.54 8.97
CA HIS A 119 0.39 -6.33 9.08
C HIS A 119 -0.47 -5.09 9.41
N LEU A 120 -1.63 -4.95 8.77
CA LEU A 120 -2.57 -3.86 9.01
C LEU A 120 -3.04 -3.84 10.47
N LEU A 121 -3.43 -5.00 11.02
CA LEU A 121 -3.81 -5.16 12.43
C LEU A 121 -2.66 -4.81 13.37
N ASN A 122 -1.46 -5.30 13.09
CA ASN A 122 -0.28 -5.00 13.90
C ASN A 122 0.03 -3.50 13.92
N CYS A 123 -0.05 -2.83 12.77
CA CYS A 123 0.13 -1.39 12.69
C CYS A 123 -0.95 -0.69 13.52
N ALA A 124 -2.22 -1.07 13.35
CA ALA A 124 -3.32 -0.51 14.11
C ALA A 124 -3.06 -0.63 15.61
N ILE A 125 -2.75 -1.82 16.12
CA ILE A 125 -2.46 -2.02 17.56
C ILE A 125 -1.33 -1.12 18.04
N ARG A 126 -0.31 -0.84 17.21
CA ARG A 126 0.77 0.09 17.56
C ARG A 126 0.30 1.55 17.59
N SER A 127 -0.72 1.91 16.82
CA SER A 127 -1.40 3.21 16.85
C SER A 127 -2.24 3.45 18.11
N GLY A 128 -2.43 2.43 18.96
CA GLY A 128 -3.13 2.54 20.25
C GLY A 128 -4.67 2.46 20.25
N PRO A 129 -5.35 1.73 19.34
CA PRO A 129 -6.78 1.55 19.36
C PRO A 129 -7.20 0.71 20.58
N GLY A 130 -8.43 0.91 21.00
CA GLY A 130 -9.15 -0.04 21.86
C GLY A 130 -10.47 -0.47 21.23
N GLN A 131 -11.33 -1.16 22.00
CA GLN A 131 -12.57 -1.75 21.46
C GLN A 131 -13.58 -0.73 20.92
N ASN A 132 -13.54 0.51 21.41
CA ASN A 132 -14.45 1.59 20.97
C ASN A 132 -13.82 2.52 19.93
N THR A 133 -12.58 2.27 19.51
CA THR A 133 -11.92 3.07 18.46
C THR A 133 -12.55 2.75 17.11
N LYS A 134 -12.87 3.80 16.35
CA LYS A 134 -13.28 3.66 14.96
C LYS A 134 -12.05 3.61 14.06
N VAL A 135 -12.07 2.74 13.05
CA VAL A 135 -11.00 2.63 12.07
C VAL A 135 -11.48 3.20 10.74
N HIS A 136 -10.95 4.36 10.37
CA HIS A 136 -11.22 5.02 9.09
C HIS A 136 -10.27 4.48 8.04
N CYS A 137 -10.77 3.58 7.20
CA CYS A 137 -10.00 2.96 6.13
C CYS A 137 -10.19 3.74 4.82
N VAL A 138 -9.11 4.04 4.10
CA VAL A 138 -9.17 4.70 2.79
C VAL A 138 -8.43 3.87 1.74
N GLY A 139 -9.03 3.72 0.56
CA GLY A 139 -8.39 3.02 -0.56
C GLY A 139 -9.16 3.14 -1.88
N ASP A 140 -8.58 2.61 -2.96
CA ASP A 140 -9.12 2.65 -4.33
C ASP A 140 -10.37 1.77 -4.55
N GLY A 141 -10.83 1.06 -3.52
CA GLY A 141 -11.95 0.13 -3.60
C GLY A 141 -11.61 -1.19 -4.30
N ALA A 142 -10.34 -1.57 -4.40
CA ALA A 142 -9.95 -2.93 -4.75
C ALA A 142 -10.59 -3.94 -3.77
N PRO A 143 -11.24 -5.03 -4.25
CA PRO A 143 -12.00 -5.93 -3.38
C PRO A 143 -11.18 -6.54 -2.24
N TRP A 144 -9.90 -6.83 -2.47
CA TRP A 144 -9.04 -7.37 -1.43
C TRP A 144 -8.67 -6.33 -0.37
N VAL A 145 -8.54 -5.05 -0.72
CA VAL A 145 -8.22 -3.97 0.22
C VAL A 145 -9.41 -3.73 1.15
N ALA A 146 -10.61 -3.52 0.58
CA ALA A 146 -11.83 -3.36 1.35
C ALA A 146 -12.16 -4.61 2.17
N GLY A 147 -11.93 -5.81 1.60
CA GLY A 147 -12.12 -7.08 2.31
C GLY A 147 -11.21 -7.25 3.51
N GLN A 148 -9.94 -6.80 3.45
CA GLN A 148 -9.05 -6.86 4.60
C GLN A 148 -9.45 -5.87 5.70
N ALA A 149 -9.95 -4.68 5.36
CA ALA A 149 -10.49 -3.75 6.37
C ALA A 149 -11.64 -4.39 7.17
N ASP A 150 -12.60 -4.99 6.47
CA ASP A 150 -13.74 -5.69 7.09
C ASP A 150 -13.28 -6.92 7.90
N GLN A 151 -12.42 -7.76 7.32
CA GLN A 151 -11.92 -8.97 7.99
C GLN A 151 -11.11 -8.67 9.26
N VAL A 152 -10.33 -7.58 9.27
CA VAL A 152 -9.42 -7.25 10.38
C VAL A 152 -10.13 -6.49 11.49
N PHE A 153 -11.01 -5.54 11.15
CA PHE A 153 -11.59 -4.60 12.12
C PHE A 153 -13.10 -4.79 12.31
N GLY A 154 -13.77 -5.53 11.44
CA GLY A 154 -15.21 -5.78 11.50
C GLY A 154 -16.01 -4.48 11.66
N GLU A 155 -16.90 -4.48 12.64
CA GLU A 155 -17.79 -3.35 12.97
C GLU A 155 -17.05 -2.06 13.36
N GLN A 156 -15.75 -2.14 13.74
CA GLN A 156 -14.97 -0.93 14.03
C GLN A 156 -14.59 -0.17 12.75
N SER A 157 -14.65 -0.79 11.56
CA SER A 157 -14.21 -0.15 10.32
C SER A 157 -15.29 0.63 9.59
N GLY A 158 -14.89 1.79 9.07
CA GLY A 158 -15.57 2.48 7.97
C GLY A 158 -14.62 2.54 6.78
N PHE A 159 -14.99 1.94 5.65
CA PHE A 159 -14.19 2.00 4.42
C PHE A 159 -14.70 3.14 3.52
N LEU A 160 -13.85 4.12 3.24
CA LEU A 160 -14.12 5.22 2.32
C LEU A 160 -13.33 5.01 1.04
N ILE A 161 -14.02 5.03 -0.11
CA ILE A 161 -13.32 5.00 -1.39
C ILE A 161 -12.58 6.32 -1.62
N ASP A 162 -11.36 6.22 -2.13
CA ASP A 162 -10.54 7.35 -2.51
C ASP A 162 -11.32 8.27 -3.46
N PHE A 163 -11.47 9.53 -3.05
CA PHE A 163 -12.16 10.54 -3.81
C PHE A 163 -11.46 10.85 -5.14
N TYR A 164 -10.13 10.75 -5.20
CA TYR A 164 -9.38 10.99 -6.43
C TYR A 164 -9.56 9.84 -7.42
N HIS A 165 -9.50 8.59 -6.96
CA HIS A 165 -9.84 7.43 -7.79
C HIS A 165 -11.28 7.50 -8.32
N LEU A 166 -12.24 7.87 -7.47
CA LEU A 166 -13.62 8.14 -7.90
C LEU A 166 -13.68 9.24 -8.97
N CYS A 167 -12.89 10.32 -8.82
CA CYS A 167 -12.83 11.40 -9.79
C CYS A 167 -12.31 10.94 -11.17
N ASP A 168 -11.46 9.91 -11.26
CA ASP A 168 -11.01 9.35 -12.54
C ASP A 168 -12.15 8.64 -13.27
N TYR A 169 -12.95 7.86 -12.54
CA TYR A 169 -14.18 7.25 -13.08
C TYR A 169 -15.19 8.32 -13.53
N LEU A 170 -15.42 9.33 -12.70
CA LEU A 170 -16.30 10.45 -13.04
C LEU A 170 -15.78 11.18 -14.28
N SER A 171 -14.52 11.60 -14.30
CA SER A 171 -13.91 12.30 -15.44
C SER A 171 -14.08 11.55 -16.76
N SER A 172 -13.91 10.23 -16.73
CA SER A 172 -14.07 9.38 -17.92
C SER A 172 -15.52 9.31 -18.39
N ALA A 173 -16.47 9.14 -17.48
CA ALA A 173 -17.90 9.05 -17.80
C ALA A 173 -18.48 10.40 -18.23
N LEU A 174 -18.17 11.48 -17.51
CA LEU A 174 -18.81 12.77 -17.70
C LEU A 174 -18.43 13.46 -19.00
N LYS A 175 -17.28 13.11 -19.60
CA LYS A 175 -16.91 13.51 -20.97
C LYS A 175 -17.89 12.99 -22.03
N ILE A 176 -18.55 11.86 -21.75
CA ILE A 176 -19.59 11.29 -22.62
C ILE A 176 -20.96 11.87 -22.25
N CYS A 177 -21.22 12.10 -20.96
CA CYS A 177 -22.52 12.57 -20.50
C CYS A 177 -22.83 14.03 -20.88
N ALA A 178 -21.83 14.91 -20.76
CA ALA A 178 -21.99 16.34 -21.01
C ALA A 178 -20.74 16.89 -21.72
N PRO A 179 -20.49 16.54 -23.00
CA PRO A 179 -19.29 16.97 -23.71
C PRO A 179 -19.19 18.50 -23.83
N ASP A 180 -20.33 19.18 -24.00
CA ASP A 180 -20.39 20.64 -24.20
C ASP A 180 -20.40 21.46 -22.89
N ASP A 181 -20.65 20.80 -21.74
CA ASP A 181 -20.73 21.45 -20.41
C ASP A 181 -19.94 20.67 -19.34
N TYR A 182 -18.86 20.00 -19.77
CA TYR A 182 -18.11 19.07 -18.93
C TYR A 182 -17.64 19.69 -17.62
N ALA A 183 -17.17 20.93 -17.64
CA ALA A 183 -16.62 21.59 -16.45
C ALA A 183 -17.68 21.77 -15.35
N ASN A 184 -18.80 22.41 -15.67
CA ASN A 184 -19.87 22.66 -14.69
C ASN A 184 -20.53 21.35 -14.24
N PHE A 185 -20.74 20.42 -15.18
CA PHE A 185 -21.32 19.12 -14.85
C PHE A 185 -20.40 18.30 -13.95
N SER A 186 -19.08 18.30 -14.21
CA SER A 186 -18.07 17.63 -13.37
C SER A 186 -18.03 18.20 -11.96
N ASP A 187 -18.03 19.52 -11.82
CA ASP A 187 -17.98 20.17 -10.51
C ASP A 187 -19.25 19.90 -9.70
N ARG A 188 -20.43 19.91 -10.36
CA ARG A 188 -21.69 19.50 -9.73
C ARG A 188 -21.67 18.05 -9.27
N GLN A 189 -21.22 17.10 -10.10
CA GLN A 189 -21.14 15.69 -9.68
C GLN A 189 -20.20 15.49 -8.49
N LYS A 190 -19.03 16.13 -8.51
CA LYS A 190 -18.08 16.09 -7.39
C LYS A 190 -18.68 16.66 -6.11
N GLN A 191 -19.44 17.76 -6.21
CA GLN A 191 -20.11 18.36 -5.06
C GLN A 191 -21.20 17.45 -4.50
N LEU A 192 -22.02 16.82 -5.35
CA LEU A 192 -23.02 15.85 -4.93
C LEU A 192 -22.37 14.69 -4.14
N MET A 193 -21.24 14.17 -4.61
CA MET A 193 -20.49 13.13 -3.89
C MET A 193 -20.00 13.64 -2.53
N LYS A 194 -19.38 14.83 -2.47
CA LYS A 194 -18.87 15.44 -1.22
C LYS A 194 -19.97 15.74 -0.20
N GLU A 195 -21.18 16.00 -0.66
CA GLU A 195 -22.35 16.28 0.19
C GLU A 195 -23.15 15.01 0.55
N ASN A 196 -22.61 13.83 0.24
CA ASN A 196 -23.27 12.53 0.41
C ASN A 196 -24.59 12.37 -0.37
N GLN A 197 -24.83 13.18 -1.40
CA GLN A 197 -25.94 13.02 -2.35
C GLN A 197 -25.62 11.94 -3.41
N VAL A 198 -24.99 10.85 -2.97
CA VAL A 198 -24.35 9.84 -3.82
C VAL A 198 -25.35 9.13 -4.74
N SER A 199 -26.61 8.98 -4.32
CA SER A 199 -27.65 8.34 -5.13
C SER A 199 -28.02 9.12 -6.38
N VAL A 200 -27.78 10.43 -6.41
CA VAL A 200 -28.11 11.29 -7.56
C VAL A 200 -27.17 10.99 -8.73
N VAL A 201 -25.88 10.78 -8.46
CA VAL A 201 -24.85 10.63 -9.49
C VAL A 201 -25.12 9.43 -10.43
N PRO A 202 -25.34 8.19 -9.94
CA PRO A 202 -25.69 7.07 -10.81
C PRO A 202 -26.96 7.28 -11.64
N GLU A 203 -27.97 7.97 -11.10
CA GLU A 203 -29.20 8.24 -11.83
C GLU A 203 -28.99 9.21 -13.00
N GLU A 204 -28.10 10.17 -12.84
CA GLU A 204 -27.73 11.09 -13.92
C GLU A 204 -26.81 10.45 -14.96
N LEU A 205 -26.04 9.43 -14.58
CA LEU A 205 -25.28 8.61 -15.54
C LEU A 205 -26.17 7.64 -16.32
N ARG A 206 -27.30 7.21 -15.74
CA ARG A 206 -28.15 6.13 -16.26
C ARG A 206 -28.56 6.25 -17.73
N PRO A 207 -28.95 7.43 -18.26
CA PRO A 207 -29.35 7.56 -19.66
C PRO A 207 -28.21 7.36 -20.67
N HIS A 208 -26.96 7.44 -20.21
CA HIS A 208 -25.76 7.42 -21.04
C HIS A 208 -24.99 6.08 -20.92
N ILE A 209 -25.52 5.11 -20.16
CA ILE A 209 -24.90 3.80 -19.97
C ILE A 209 -24.80 3.08 -21.32
N GLU A 210 -23.59 2.66 -21.66
CA GLU A 210 -23.33 1.88 -22.85
C GLU A 210 -23.90 0.47 -22.74
N PRO A 211 -24.34 -0.16 -23.85
CA PRO A 211 -24.86 -1.53 -23.84
C PRO A 211 -23.83 -2.57 -23.36
N ASP A 212 -24.32 -3.71 -22.87
CA ASP A 212 -23.43 -4.76 -22.35
C ASP A 212 -22.51 -5.40 -23.39
N SER A 213 -22.84 -5.26 -24.67
CA SER A 213 -22.00 -5.69 -25.79
C SER A 213 -20.74 -4.85 -25.99
N VAL A 214 -20.67 -3.65 -25.39
CA VAL A 214 -19.49 -2.79 -25.46
C VAL A 214 -18.46 -3.27 -24.41
N PRO A 215 -17.18 -3.47 -24.77
CA PRO A 215 -16.13 -3.78 -23.80
C PRO A 215 -15.97 -2.68 -22.75
N ASP A 216 -15.61 -3.03 -21.52
CA ASP A 216 -15.48 -2.10 -20.40
C ASP A 216 -14.48 -0.97 -20.67
N GLU A 217 -13.42 -1.23 -21.44
CA GLU A 217 -12.41 -0.23 -21.85
C GLU A 217 -13.01 0.87 -22.75
N LYS A 218 -14.18 0.62 -23.32
CA LYS A 218 -14.94 1.53 -24.18
C LYS A 218 -16.31 1.91 -23.61
N ALA A 219 -16.58 1.52 -22.36
CA ALA A 219 -17.84 1.78 -21.66
C ALA A 219 -17.62 2.57 -20.36
N PRO A 220 -17.01 3.77 -20.41
CA PRO A 220 -16.66 4.54 -19.21
C PRO A 220 -17.88 4.90 -18.35
N VAL A 221 -19.06 5.15 -18.94
CA VAL A 221 -20.27 5.50 -18.18
C VAL A 221 -20.76 4.30 -17.38
N ARG A 222 -20.87 3.13 -18.01
CA ARG A 222 -21.22 1.87 -17.35
C ARG A 222 -20.22 1.51 -16.25
N CYS A 223 -18.93 1.67 -16.51
CA CYS A 223 -17.86 1.43 -15.53
C CYS A 223 -18.00 2.34 -14.30
N CYS A 224 -18.20 3.64 -14.49
CA CYS A 224 -18.40 4.60 -13.40
C CYS A 224 -19.69 4.33 -12.62
N HIS A 225 -20.81 4.11 -13.33
CA HIS A 225 -22.09 3.78 -12.71
C HIS A 225 -21.98 2.54 -11.82
N ARG A 226 -21.38 1.45 -12.34
CA ARG A 226 -21.14 0.21 -11.61
C ARG A 226 -20.17 0.42 -10.44
N TYR A 227 -19.14 1.25 -10.61
CA TYR A 227 -18.16 1.55 -9.56
C TYR A 227 -18.83 2.19 -8.34
N VAL A 228 -19.71 3.18 -8.54
CA VAL A 228 -20.45 3.84 -7.45
C VAL A 228 -21.52 2.91 -6.86
N ARG A 229 -22.32 2.25 -7.70
CA ARG A 229 -23.45 1.40 -7.25
C ARG A 229 -23.02 0.18 -6.45
N ASN A 230 -21.87 -0.41 -6.75
CA ASN A 230 -21.39 -1.62 -6.06
C ASN A 230 -20.79 -1.34 -4.67
N ARG A 231 -20.83 -0.09 -4.19
CA ARG A 231 -20.15 0.34 -2.96
C ARG A 231 -21.06 1.15 -2.02
N PRO A 232 -22.22 0.59 -1.63
CA PRO A 232 -23.11 1.25 -0.69
C PRO A 232 -22.36 1.51 0.63
N GLY A 233 -22.53 2.71 1.20
CA GLY A 233 -21.92 3.08 2.47
C GLY A 233 -20.42 3.43 2.42
N GLN A 234 -19.76 3.34 1.26
CA GLN A 234 -18.31 3.63 1.15
C GLN A 234 -18.00 5.04 0.61
N SER A 235 -18.96 5.96 0.67
CA SER A 235 -18.88 7.30 0.09
C SER A 235 -19.31 8.39 1.07
N ASP A 236 -19.11 8.19 2.38
CA ASP A 236 -19.40 9.19 3.42
C ASP A 236 -18.30 10.27 3.49
N TYR A 237 -18.19 11.05 2.42
CA TYR A 237 -17.19 12.12 2.31
C TYR A 237 -17.49 13.28 3.23
N LYS A 238 -18.77 13.59 3.43
CA LYS A 238 -19.18 14.67 4.34
C LYS A 238 -18.81 14.32 5.78
N GLY A 239 -19.13 13.11 6.24
CA GLY A 239 -18.76 12.63 7.56
C GLY A 239 -17.25 12.59 7.75
N ALA A 240 -16.50 12.12 6.75
CA ALA A 240 -15.03 12.17 6.79
C ALA A 240 -14.51 13.61 6.96
N SER A 241 -15.01 14.55 6.16
CA SER A 241 -14.60 15.96 6.24
C SER A 241 -14.97 16.62 7.57
N GLU A 242 -16.16 16.35 8.11
CA GLU A 242 -16.63 16.93 9.38
C GLU A 242 -15.82 16.41 10.58
N ASN A 243 -15.23 15.23 10.47
CA ASN A 243 -14.37 14.61 11.49
C ASN A 243 -12.87 14.81 11.21
N GLY A 244 -12.48 15.60 10.22
CA GLY A 244 -11.06 15.83 9.88
C GLY A 244 -10.33 14.60 9.31
N LEU A 245 -11.07 13.62 8.80
CA LEU A 245 -10.55 12.36 8.27
C LEU A 245 -10.13 12.51 6.79
N PRO A 246 -9.09 11.82 6.35
CA PRO A 246 -8.63 11.89 4.96
C PRO A 246 -9.65 11.28 4.00
N THR A 247 -9.76 11.86 2.80
CA THR A 247 -10.62 11.36 1.71
C THR A 247 -9.85 10.68 0.58
N GLY A 248 -8.53 10.52 0.72
CA GLY A 248 -7.66 9.87 -0.26
C GLY A 248 -6.36 9.36 0.36
N PRO A 249 -5.69 8.36 -0.27
CA PRO A 249 -4.60 7.57 0.30
C PRO A 249 -3.21 8.22 0.11
N GLY A 250 -3.12 9.55 0.28
CA GLY A 250 -1.89 10.29 -0.06
C GLY A 250 -0.68 9.88 0.79
N GLU A 251 -0.91 9.38 2.00
CA GLU A 251 0.16 8.97 2.92
C GLU A 251 0.80 7.66 2.49
N ILE A 252 -0.01 6.64 2.15
CA ILE A 252 0.50 5.37 1.69
C ILE A 252 1.17 5.48 0.33
N GLU A 253 0.66 6.32 -0.59
CA GLU A 253 1.33 6.60 -1.86
C GLU A 253 2.73 7.20 -1.65
N SER A 254 2.85 8.10 -0.67
CA SER A 254 4.14 8.65 -0.26
C SER A 254 5.05 7.58 0.32
N ALA A 255 4.50 6.71 1.17
CA ALA A 255 5.19 5.58 1.76
C ALA A 255 5.68 4.58 0.71
N HIS A 256 4.92 4.31 -0.35
CA HIS A 256 5.35 3.49 -1.48
C HIS A 256 6.66 4.03 -2.08
N ARG A 257 6.79 5.35 -2.26
CA ARG A 257 8.00 5.97 -2.83
C ARG A 257 9.24 5.69 -1.98
N TYR A 258 9.15 5.91 -0.66
CA TYR A 258 10.33 5.82 0.22
C TYR A 258 10.51 4.48 0.96
N ILE A 259 9.54 3.57 0.98
CA ILE A 259 9.67 2.21 1.56
C ILE A 259 9.93 1.18 0.48
N ILE A 260 9.23 1.25 -0.66
CA ILE A 260 9.34 0.22 -1.71
C ILE A 260 10.16 0.75 -2.89
N GLN A 261 9.63 1.74 -3.62
CA GLN A 261 10.11 2.13 -4.95
C GLN A 261 11.58 2.52 -4.98
N LYS A 262 12.02 3.36 -4.02
CA LYS A 262 13.40 3.85 -3.91
C LYS A 262 14.48 2.75 -3.79
N ARG A 263 14.10 1.48 -3.56
CA ARG A 263 15.04 0.35 -3.54
C ARG A 263 14.61 -0.81 -4.43
N LEU A 264 13.34 -1.21 -4.36
CA LEU A 264 12.87 -2.41 -5.04
C LEU A 264 12.55 -2.17 -6.53
N LYS A 265 12.30 -0.92 -6.94
CA LYS A 265 12.00 -0.54 -8.34
C LYS A 265 13.12 0.24 -9.03
N ILE A 266 14.37 0.00 -8.64
CA ILE A 266 15.52 0.58 -9.35
C ILE A 266 15.66 -0.10 -10.72
N ALA A 267 15.86 0.69 -11.76
CA ALA A 267 16.03 0.18 -13.13
C ALA A 267 17.14 -0.89 -13.21
N GLY A 268 16.84 -1.99 -13.90
CA GLY A 268 17.76 -3.12 -14.08
C GLY A 268 17.90 -4.07 -12.88
N VAL A 269 17.30 -3.75 -11.73
CA VAL A 269 17.35 -4.62 -10.54
C VAL A 269 16.19 -5.60 -10.57
N TRP A 270 16.49 -6.88 -10.35
CA TRP A 270 15.46 -7.85 -9.97
C TRP A 270 15.92 -8.66 -8.77
N TRP A 271 14.96 -9.03 -7.94
CA TRP A 271 15.21 -9.61 -6.63
C TRP A 271 14.91 -11.09 -6.61
N LYS A 272 15.69 -11.87 -5.87
CA LYS A 272 15.16 -13.11 -5.30
C LYS A 272 14.02 -12.74 -4.35
N GLU A 273 12.95 -13.52 -4.33
CA GLU A 273 11.78 -13.20 -3.51
C GLU A 273 12.12 -13.03 -2.02
N ASP A 274 12.88 -13.96 -1.44
CA ASP A 274 13.33 -13.86 -0.04
C ASP A 274 14.14 -12.59 0.21
N ASN A 275 15.02 -12.20 -0.72
CA ASN A 275 15.80 -10.98 -0.58
C ASN A 275 14.92 -9.73 -0.71
N ALA A 276 13.86 -9.76 -1.52
CA ALA A 276 12.90 -8.66 -1.61
C ALA A 276 12.18 -8.49 -0.26
N GLN A 277 11.66 -9.57 0.31
CA GLN A 277 11.01 -9.56 1.63
C GLN A 277 11.98 -9.04 2.71
N ASN A 278 13.21 -9.56 2.77
CA ASN A 278 14.20 -9.13 3.76
C ASN A 278 14.44 -7.61 3.69
N ILE A 279 14.64 -7.08 2.48
CA ILE A 279 14.85 -5.64 2.28
C ILE A 279 13.59 -4.83 2.62
N ILE A 280 12.40 -5.35 2.34
CA ILE A 280 11.14 -4.73 2.77
C ILE A 280 11.10 -4.63 4.29
N SER A 281 11.30 -5.73 5.02
CA SER A 281 11.27 -5.76 6.49
C SER A 281 12.30 -4.79 7.10
N LEU A 282 13.51 -4.74 6.56
CA LEU A 282 14.54 -3.77 6.98
C LEU A 282 14.09 -2.30 6.78
N ARG A 283 13.40 -2.01 5.67
CA ARG A 283 12.94 -0.65 5.37
C ARG A 283 11.74 -0.24 6.20
N VAL A 284 10.81 -1.17 6.43
CA VAL A 284 9.68 -1.00 7.36
C VAL A 284 10.19 -0.73 8.77
N LEU A 285 11.14 -1.53 9.28
CA LEU A 285 11.75 -1.33 10.59
C LEU A 285 12.36 0.08 10.74
N ARG A 286 13.05 0.56 9.70
CA ARG A 286 13.58 1.93 9.69
C ARG A 286 12.50 3.00 9.61
N ALA A 287 11.45 2.80 8.82
CA ALA A 287 10.34 3.75 8.70
C ALA A 287 9.55 3.87 10.00
N ASN A 288 9.44 2.78 10.77
CA ASN A 288 8.77 2.73 12.05
C ASN A 288 9.59 3.28 13.23
N GLY A 289 10.84 3.70 13.01
CA GLY A 289 11.72 4.19 14.08
C GLY A 289 12.35 3.09 14.95
N ASP A 290 12.12 1.81 14.63
CA ASP A 290 12.56 0.66 15.44
C ASP A 290 14.06 0.30 15.25
N TRP A 291 14.83 1.16 14.57
CA TRP A 291 16.24 0.92 14.25
C TRP A 291 17.13 0.85 15.49
N GLU A 292 16.99 1.80 16.41
CA GLU A 292 17.82 1.84 17.61
C GLU A 292 17.52 0.69 18.56
N ASP A 293 16.24 0.34 18.71
CA ASP A 293 15.83 -0.74 19.60
C ASP A 293 16.28 -2.11 19.08
N TYR A 294 16.28 -2.30 17.75
CA TYR A 294 16.91 -3.47 17.12
C TYR A 294 18.38 -3.63 17.55
N TRP A 295 19.19 -2.56 17.47
CA TRP A 295 20.60 -2.62 17.83
C TRP A 295 20.86 -2.75 19.33
N LYS A 296 20.03 -2.14 20.18
CA LYS A 296 20.11 -2.33 21.64
C LYS A 296 19.87 -3.79 22.00
N ASN A 297 18.84 -4.41 21.44
CA ASN A 297 18.52 -5.82 21.68
C ASN A 297 19.64 -6.75 21.18
N LYS A 298 20.32 -6.38 20.09
CA LYS A 298 21.49 -7.13 19.59
C LYS A 298 22.74 -7.02 20.45
N LYS A 299 22.93 -5.92 21.18
CA LYS A 299 24.05 -5.79 22.14
C LYS A 299 23.81 -6.57 23.43
N ALA A 300 22.54 -6.81 23.76
CA ALA A 300 22.13 -7.52 24.98
C ALA A 300 22.05 -9.05 24.82
N ALA A 301 22.12 -9.56 23.59
CA ALA A 301 22.06 -10.98 23.22
C ALA A 301 23.46 -11.54 22.92
#